data_AF-K4R5Q0-F1
#
_entry.id   AF-K4R5Q0-F1
#
_cell.length_a   1.000
_cell.length_b   1.000
_cell.length_c   1.000
_cell.angle_alpha   90.00
_cell.angle_beta   90.00
_cell.angle_gamma   90.00
#
_symmetry.space_group_name_H-M   'P 1'
#
loop_
_entity.id
_entity.type
_entity.pdbx_description
1 polymer ?
#
loop_
_entity_poly.entity_id
_entity_poly.type
_entity_poly.pdbx_seq_one_letter_code
_entity_poly.pdbx_strand_id
1 'polypeptide(L)' 'MRVLPEGSRVSIYCQTPGETVTGPYGTSRIWDNISNGEFVSDAYVNTGSDGYVASRCG' A
#
# COMPACT_ATOMS: atom_id res chain seq x y z
N MET A 1 6.47 -4.70 13.71
CA MET A 1 6.13 -3.49 12.94
C MET A 1 7.33 -3.15 12.09
N ARG A 2 7.19 -3.15 10.75
CA ARG A 2 8.26 -2.83 9.82
C ARG A 2 8.01 -1.41 9.32
N VAL A 3 8.91 -0.50 9.68
CA VAL A 3 8.88 0.89 9.21
C VAL A 3 9.72 0.95 7.94
N LEU A 4 9.12 1.38 6.84
CA LEU A 4 9.85 1.63 5.60
C LEU A 4 10.42 3.05 5.68
N PRO A 5 11.75 3.23 5.68
CA PRO A 5 12.32 4.57 5.61
C PRO A 5 11.91 5.25 4.30
N GLU A 6 11.83 6.57 4.32
CA GLU A 6 11.55 7.40 3.15
C GLU A 6 12.52 7.04 2.00
N GLY A 7 11.97 6.80 0.80
CA GLY A 7 12.73 6.32 -0.36
C GLY A 7 12.84 4.79 -0.48
N SER A 8 12.26 4.02 0.44
CA SER A 8 12.15 2.57 0.29
C SER A 8 11.30 2.20 -0.93
N ARG A 9 11.79 1.25 -1.73
CA ARG A 9 11.04 0.68 -2.85
C ARG A 9 10.46 -0.65 -2.40
N VAL A 10 9.14 -0.74 -2.41
CA VAL A 10 8.41 -2.00 -2.19
C VAL A 10 7.88 -2.52 -3.51
N SER A 11 7.89 -3.84 -3.69
CA SER A 11 7.24 -4.48 -4.82
C SER A 11 5.82 -4.83 -4.42
N ILE A 12 4.85 -4.33 -5.17
CA ILE A 12 3.43 -4.61 -4.92
C ILE A 12 3.09 -5.88 -5.67
N TYR A 13 2.81 -6.96 -4.94
CA TYR A 13 2.39 -8.23 -5.52
C TYR A 13 0.92 -8.19 -5.91
N CYS A 14 0.08 -7.70 -5.00
CA CYS A 14 -1.35 -7.55 -5.25
C CYS A 14 -1.94 -6.48 -4.31
N GLN A 15 -3.11 -5.96 -4.66
CA GLN A 15 -3.81 -4.96 -3.87
C GLN A 15 -5.15 -5.49 -3.37
N THR A 16 -5.51 -5.17 -2.13
CA THR A 16 -6.81 -5.55 -1.57
C THR A 16 -7.48 -4.35 -0.91
N PRO A 17 -8.82 -4.20 -1.05
CA PRO A 17 -9.55 -3.25 -0.22
C PRO A 17 -9.53 -3.72 1.24
N GLY A 18 -9.23 -2.81 2.15
CA GLY A 18 -9.21 -3.10 3.58
C GLY A 18 -9.68 -1.90 4.40
N GLU A 19 -9.08 -1.75 5.58
CA GLU A 19 -9.37 -0.61 6.45
C GLU A 19 -8.96 0.70 5.80
N THR A 20 -9.76 1.74 6.00
CA THR A 20 -9.43 3.07 5.49
C THR A 20 -8.44 3.71 6.43
N VAL A 21 -7.25 4.00 5.92
CA VAL A 21 -6.16 4.58 6.69
C VAL A 21 -5.85 5.96 6.14
N THR A 22 -5.73 6.93 7.04
CA THR A 22 -5.25 8.28 6.69
C THR A 22 -3.77 8.35 7.05
N GLY A 23 -2.96 8.56 6.02
CA GLY A 23 -1.52 8.70 6.09
C GLY A 23 -1.05 10.07 5.60
N PRO A 24 0.27 10.26 5.52
CA PRO A 24 0.87 11.53 5.09
C PRO A 24 0.53 11.90 3.64
N TYR A 25 0.22 10.91 2.79
CA TYR A 25 -0.13 11.14 1.38
C TYR A 25 -1.64 11.27 1.13
N GLY A 26 -2.48 11.06 2.15
CA GLY A 26 -3.93 11.15 2.03
C GLY A 26 -4.64 10.00 2.72
N THR A 27 -5.93 9.83 2.41
CA THR A 27 -6.74 8.74 2.94
C THR A 27 -6.97 7.70 1.86
N SER A 28 -6.45 6.49 2.07
CA SER A 28 -6.63 5.37 1.16
C SER A 28 -7.19 4.16 1.89
N ARG A 29 -8.04 3.41 1.19
CA ARG A 29 -8.60 2.12 1.67
C ARG A 29 -7.96 0.92 0.97
N ILE A 30 -6.95 1.19 0.16
CA ILE A 30 -6.22 0.20 -0.62
C ILE A 30 -5.02 -0.26 0.21
N TRP A 31 -4.83 -1.58 0.24
CA TRP A 31 -3.73 -2.23 0.91
C TRP A 31 -2.88 -2.95 -0.13
N ASP A 32 -1.62 -2.57 -0.20
CA ASP A 32 -0.60 -3.16 -1.06
C ASP A 32 0.05 -4.35 -0.34
N ASN A 33 -0.12 -5.54 -0.90
CA ASN A 33 0.63 -6.71 -0.46
C ASN A 33 2.07 -6.59 -0.98
N ILE A 34 3.01 -6.44 -0.05
CA ILE A 34 4.45 -6.30 -0.35
C ILE A 34 5.24 -7.56 0.00
N SER A 35 4.61 -8.54 0.63
CA SER A 35 5.15 -9.87 0.94
C SER A 35 4.04 -10.78 1.47
N ASN A 36 4.35 -12.06 1.70
CA ASN A 36 3.41 -13.05 2.21
C ASN A 36 2.85 -12.65 3.60
N GLY A 37 1.63 -12.11 3.63
CA GLY A 37 1.00 -11.57 4.84
C GLY A 37 1.48 -10.16 5.25
N GLU A 38 2.39 -9.53 4.51
CA GLU A 38 2.78 -8.13 4.74
C GLU A 38 1.98 -7.22 3.81
N PHE A 39 1.20 -6.32 4.40
CA PHE A 39 0.45 -5.31 3.67
C PHE A 39 0.83 -3.92 4.18
N VAL A 40 0.94 -2.97 3.26
CA VAL A 40 1.13 -1.56 3.57
C VAL A 40 -0.05 -0.80 2.98
N SER A 41 -0.56 0.17 3.72
CA SER A 41 -1.60 1.03 3.17
C SER A 41 -0.99 1.96 2.13
N ASP A 42 -1.67 2.07 1.00
CA ASP A 42 -1.34 2.98 -0.09
C ASP A 42 -1.27 4.45 0.40
N ALA A 43 -1.95 4.78 1.50
CA ALA A 43 -1.83 6.08 2.17
C ALA A 43 -0.41 6.43 2.67
N TYR A 44 0.48 5.42 2.79
CA TYR A 44 1.88 5.57 3.19
C TYR A 44 2.86 5.28 2.05
N VAL A 45 2.39 4.78 0.90
CA VAL A 45 3.24 4.47 -0.24
C VAL A 45 2.93 5.44 -1.36
N ASN A 46 3.92 6.22 -1.77
CA ASN A 46 3.76 7.04 -2.96
C ASN A 46 3.90 6.15 -4.21
N THR A 47 2.78 5.54 -4.62
CA THR A 47 2.67 4.74 -5.83
C THR A 47 2.51 5.60 -7.09
N GLY A 48 2.30 6.91 -6.91
CA GLY A 48 2.06 7.88 -7.99
C GLY A 48 0.60 7.95 -8.45
N SER A 49 -0.32 7.23 -7.80
CA SER A 49 -1.75 7.22 -8.12
C SER A 49 -2.56 6.89 -6.86
N ASP A 50 -3.66 7.60 -6.60
CA ASP A 50 -4.56 7.32 -5.46
C ASP A 50 -5.47 6.09 -5.69
N GLY A 51 -5.12 5.26 -6.67
CA GLY A 51 -5.93 4.15 -7.17
C GLY A 51 -5.18 2.82 -7.17
N TYR A 52 -5.83 1.79 -7.71
CA TYR A 52 -5.18 0.49 -7.85
C TYR A 52 -4.07 0.58 -8.91
N VAL A 53 -2.81 0.52 -8.48
CA VAL A 53 -1.63 0.45 -9.35
C VAL A 53 -1.27 -0.99 -9.73
N ALA A 54 -1.76 -1.96 -8.98
CA ALA A 54 -1.52 -3.39 -9.19
C ALA A 54 -2.84 -4.18 -9.30
N SER A 55 -2.74 -5.42 -9.76
CA SER A 55 -3.85 -6.36 -9.80
C SER A 55 -4.41 -6.59 -8.39
N ARG A 56 -5.72 -6.86 -8.30
CA ARG A 56 -6.34 -7.19 -7.02
C ARG A 56 -5.88 -8.55 -6.51
N CYS A 57 -5.66 -8.67 -5.21
CA CYS A 57 -5.50 -9.97 -4.56
C CYS A 57 -6.80 -10.77 -4.78
N GLY A 58 -6.67 -12.00 -5.24
CA GLY A 58 -7.79 -12.90 -5.59
C GLY A 58 -7.73 -14.19 -4.80
#